data_AF-A0A7W8B0A0-F1
#
_entry.id   AF-A0A7W8B0A0-F1
#
_cell.length_a   1.000
_cell.length_b   1.000
_cell.length_c   1.000
_cell.angle_alpha   90.00
_cell.angle_beta   90.00
_cell.angle_gamma   90.00
#
_symmetry.space_group_name_H-M   'P 1'
#
loop_
_entity.id
_entity.type
_entity.pdbx_description
1 polymer ?
#
loop_
_entity_poly.entity_id
_entity_poly.type
_entity_poly.pdbx_seq_one_letter_code
_entity_poly.pdbx_strand_id
1 'polypeptide(L)'
;MTDPKAMNLRFPDPAQRAAIAAAAKAAGVSMQEYILSAAYDRATAVERRFLEGFQKSMARSGAAFAAEPSSVDADAEQRAAEQQARRELEGQDRGHAA
;
A
#
# COMPACT_ATOMS: atom_id res chain seq x y z
N MET A 1 -28.46 -8.44 0.63
CA MET A 1 -27.75 -7.35 -0.05
C MET A 1 -28.49 -6.08 0.32
N THR A 2 -27.91 -5.26 1.20
CA THR A 2 -28.55 -4.03 1.69
C THR A 2 -28.67 -3.07 0.52
N ASP A 3 -29.90 -2.68 0.15
CA ASP A 3 -30.13 -1.65 -0.85
C ASP A 3 -29.31 -0.39 -0.50
N PRO A 4 -28.60 0.21 -1.47
CA PRO A 4 -27.91 1.46 -1.23
C PRO A 4 -28.96 2.50 -0.86
N LYS A 5 -28.98 2.90 0.42
CA LYS A 5 -29.84 3.94 0.97
C LYS A 5 -29.86 5.11 0.00
N ALA A 6 -31.02 5.42 -0.56
CA ALA A 6 -31.20 6.55 -1.47
C ALA A 6 -30.65 7.81 -0.78
N MET A 7 -29.52 8.33 -1.27
CA MET A 7 -28.93 9.55 -0.74
C MET A 7 -29.75 10.74 -1.22
N ASN A 8 -30.52 11.31 -0.30
CA ASN A 8 -31.23 12.56 -0.57
C ASN A 8 -30.26 13.73 -0.39
N LEU A 9 -29.57 14.10 -1.48
CA LEU A 9 -28.64 15.21 -1.51
C LEU A 9 -29.41 16.52 -1.72
N ARG A 10 -29.29 17.42 -0.75
CA ARG A 10 -29.88 18.76 -0.85
C ARG A 10 -28.83 19.72 -1.41
N PHE A 11 -29.14 20.37 -2.52
CA PHE A 11 -28.32 21.42 -3.11
C PHE A 11 -28.96 22.77 -2.76
N PRO A 12 -28.41 23.53 -1.80
CA PRO A 12 -28.97 24.83 -1.42
C PRO A 12 -28.90 25.84 -2.56
N ASP A 13 -27.85 25.73 -3.38
CA ASP A 13 -27.63 26.56 -4.55
C ASP A 13 -27.99 25.81 -5.85
N PRO A 14 -28.98 26.29 -6.63
CA PRO A 14 -29.32 25.73 -7.93
C PRO A 14 -28.17 25.78 -8.94
N ALA A 15 -27.31 26.80 -8.88
CA ALA A 15 -26.17 26.93 -9.79
C ALA A 15 -25.13 25.84 -9.52
N GLN A 16 -24.85 25.55 -8.24
CA GLN A 16 -24.02 24.40 -7.84
C GLN A 16 -24.55 23.07 -8.40
N ARG A 17 -25.86 22.83 -8.30
CA ARG A 17 -26.47 21.62 -8.87
C ARG A 17 -26.27 21.55 -10.39
N ALA A 18 -26.48 22.66 -11.10
CA ALA A 18 -26.30 22.73 -12.55
C ALA A 18 -24.84 22.47 -12.97
N ALA A 19 -23.89 23.05 -12.25
CA ALA A 19 -22.46 22.85 -12.50
C ALA A 19 -22.05 21.37 -12.33
N ILE A 20 -22.51 20.72 -11.26
CA ILE A 20 -22.22 19.29 -11.02
C ILE A 20 -22.89 18.42 -12.09
N ALA A 21 -24.12 18.74 -12.51
CA ALA A 21 -24.80 18.01 -13.58
C ALA A 21 -24.07 18.15 -14.93
N ALA A 22 -23.56 19.34 -15.25
CA ALA A 22 -22.76 19.56 -16.44
C ALA A 22 -21.43 18.79 -16.40
N ALA A 23 -20.76 18.77 -15.24
CA ALA A 23 -19.53 18.00 -15.05
C ALA A 23 -19.76 16.48 -15.18
N ALA A 24 -20.83 15.96 -14.57
CA ALA A 24 -21.21 14.56 -14.69
C ALA A 24 -21.50 14.19 -16.15
N LYS A 25 -22.24 15.05 -16.88
CA LYS A 25 -22.51 14.86 -18.31
C LYS A 25 -21.21 14.87 -19.13
N ALA A 26 -20.29 15.77 -18.86
CA ALA A 26 -18.99 15.83 -19.55
C ALA A 26 -18.13 14.59 -19.26
N ALA A 27 -18.24 14.03 -18.06
CA ALA A 27 -17.61 12.77 -17.67
C ALA A 27 -18.36 11.51 -18.18
N GLY A 28 -19.53 11.66 -18.81
CA GLY A 28 -20.31 10.56 -19.36
C GLY A 28 -21.00 9.68 -18.31
N VAL A 29 -21.13 10.16 -17.06
CA VAL A 29 -21.67 9.40 -15.92
C VAL A 29 -22.93 10.05 -15.35
N SER A 30 -23.67 9.31 -14.52
CA SER A 30 -24.79 9.89 -13.79
C SER A 30 -24.31 10.91 -12.75
N MET A 31 -25.16 11.89 -12.39
CA MET A 31 -24.82 12.87 -11.35
C MET A 31 -24.55 12.20 -9.99
N GLN A 32 -25.26 11.12 -9.67
CA GLN A 32 -25.06 10.38 -8.43
C GLN A 32 -23.70 9.68 -8.42
N GLU A 33 -23.35 9.01 -9.51
CA GLU A 33 -22.05 8.34 -9.68
C GLU A 33 -20.90 9.34 -9.62
N TYR A 34 -21.03 10.50 -10.29
CA TYR A 34 -20.04 11.56 -10.23
C TYR A 34 -19.77 12.03 -8.80
N ILE A 35 -20.82 12.22 -8.00
CA ILE A 35 -20.70 12.63 -6.60
C ILE A 35 -20.09 11.54 -5.74
N LEU A 36 -20.49 10.28 -5.95
CA LEU A 36 -19.96 9.12 -5.23
C LEU A 36 -18.48 8.93 -5.51
N SER A 37 -18.06 8.98 -6.78
CA SER A 37 -16.66 8.86 -7.15
C SER A 37 -15.83 10.01 -6.57
N ALA A 38 -16.32 11.26 -6.64
CA ALA A 38 -15.65 12.39 -6.03
C ALA A 38 -15.52 12.26 -4.49
N ALA A 39 -16.54 11.73 -3.82
CA ALA A 39 -16.51 11.49 -2.38
C ALA A 39 -15.50 10.38 -2.02
N TYR A 40 -15.50 9.28 -2.76
CA TYR A 40 -14.53 8.19 -2.61
C TYR A 40 -13.10 8.68 -2.84
N ASP A 41 -12.89 9.47 -3.90
CA ASP A 41 -11.59 10.04 -4.21
C ASP A 41 -11.08 10.92 -3.07
N ARG A 42 -11.95 11.76 -2.52
CA ARG A 42 -11.59 12.62 -1.39
C ARG A 42 -11.32 11.83 -0.11
N ALA A 43 -12.08 10.77 0.15
CA ALA A 43 -11.89 9.90 1.30
C ALA A 43 -10.54 9.15 1.25
N THR A 44 -10.10 8.75 0.06
CA THR A 44 -8.87 7.97 -0.15
C THR A 44 -7.65 8.81 -0.52
N ALA A 45 -7.78 10.12 -0.64
CA ALA A 45 -6.69 11.00 -1.12
C ALA A 45 -5.43 10.92 -0.25
N VAL A 46 -5.59 10.92 1.08
CA VAL A 46 -4.46 10.86 2.02
C VAL A 46 -3.79 9.50 1.98
N GLU A 47 -4.58 8.43 1.98
CA GLU A 47 -4.07 7.05 1.89
C GLU A 47 -3.30 6.82 0.59
N ARG A 48 -3.84 7.24 -0.56
CA ARG A 48 -3.15 7.14 -1.86
C ARG A 48 -1.80 7.84 -1.84
N ARG A 49 -1.75 9.08 -1.31
CA ARG A 49 -0.50 9.83 -1.18
C ARG A 49 0.50 9.14 -0.25
N PHE A 50 0.02 8.55 0.85
CA PHE A 50 0.86 7.79 1.75
C PHE A 50 1.46 6.55 1.06
N LEU A 51 0.63 5.75 0.38
CA LEU A 51 1.07 4.55 -0.32
C LEU A 51 2.09 4.86 -1.42
N GLU A 52 1.88 5.94 -2.19
CA GLU A 52 2.85 6.40 -3.18
C GLU A 52 4.20 6.78 -2.56
N GLY A 53 4.17 7.53 -1.44
CA GLY A 53 5.38 7.90 -0.71
C GLY A 53 6.09 6.68 -0.13
N PHE A 54 5.32 5.75 0.42
CA PHE A 54 5.83 4.49 0.96
C PHE A 54 6.51 3.63 -0.11
N GLN A 55 5.87 3.46 -1.27
CA GLN A 55 6.46 2.71 -2.40
C GLN A 55 7.77 3.35 -2.89
N LYS A 56 7.81 4.68 -3.01
CA LYS A 56 9.04 5.40 -3.37
C LYS A 56 10.15 5.20 -2.33
N SER A 57 9.80 5.21 -1.04
CA SER A 57 10.74 4.92 0.04
C SER A 57 11.27 3.49 -0.04
N MET A 58 10.39 2.50 -0.21
CA MET A 58 10.77 1.09 -0.36
C MET A 58 11.66 0.86 -1.58
N ALA A 59 11.34 1.47 -2.72
CA ALA A 59 12.16 1.39 -3.93
C ALA A 59 13.55 2.00 -3.70
N ARG A 60 13.63 3.15 -3.01
CA ARG A 60 14.90 3.79 -2.65
C ARG A 60 15.74 2.91 -1.73
N SER A 61 15.14 2.36 -0.68
CA SER A 61 15.85 1.47 0.25
C SER A 61 16.31 0.19 -0.46
N GLY A 62 15.45 -0.42 -1.28
CA GLY A 62 15.81 -1.60 -2.07
C GLY A 62 16.97 -1.32 -3.03
N ALA A 63 16.96 -0.16 -3.70
CA ALA A 63 18.07 0.26 -4.55
C ALA A 63 19.37 0.46 -3.75
N ALA A 64 19.31 0.99 -2.53
CA ALA A 64 20.48 1.12 -1.66
C ALA A 64 21.07 -0.24 -1.29
N PHE A 65 20.23 -1.20 -0.87
CA PHE A 65 20.69 -2.56 -0.55
C PHE A 65 21.19 -3.33 -1.77
N ALA A 66 20.65 -3.09 -2.95
CA ALA A 66 21.12 -3.72 -4.19
C ALA A 66 22.38 -3.06 -4.76
N ALA A 67 22.60 -1.77 -4.48
CA ALA A 67 23.76 -1.02 -4.90
C ALA A 67 24.96 -1.21 -3.98
N GLU A 68 24.76 -1.69 -2.75
CA GLU A 68 25.86 -2.24 -1.97
C GLU A 68 26.32 -3.54 -2.65
N PRO A 69 27.51 -3.59 -3.26
CA PRO A 69 28.12 -4.89 -3.50
C PRO A 69 28.18 -5.57 -2.13
N SER A 70 27.90 -6.87 -2.06
CA SER A 70 28.27 -7.65 -0.89
C SER A 70 29.81 -7.63 -0.79
N SER A 71 30.38 -6.55 -0.27
CA SER A 71 31.79 -6.48 0.11
C SER A 71 32.05 -7.38 1.30
N VAL A 72 30.98 -7.92 1.91
CA VAL A 72 31.03 -9.14 2.68
C VAL A 72 31.02 -10.31 1.70
N ASP A 73 32.13 -10.52 1.01
CA ASP A 73 32.49 -11.89 0.67
C ASP A 73 32.64 -12.57 2.03
N ALA A 74 31.65 -13.35 2.46
CA ALA A 74 31.68 -13.97 3.77
C ALA A 74 32.95 -14.83 3.79
N ASP A 75 33.95 -14.34 4.51
CA ASP A 75 35.26 -14.95 4.56
C ASP A 75 35.09 -16.43 4.91
N ALA A 76 35.96 -17.30 4.42
CA ALA A 76 35.80 -18.74 4.60
C ALA A 76 35.60 -19.11 6.08
N GLU A 77 36.19 -18.32 6.98
CA GLU A 77 36.02 -18.40 8.43
C GLU A 77 34.60 -18.08 8.91
N GLN A 78 33.96 -17.04 8.37
CA GLN A 78 32.60 -16.67 8.75
C GLN A 78 31.59 -17.72 8.29
N ARG A 79 31.75 -18.26 7.08
CA ARG A 79 30.92 -19.39 6.60
C ARG A 79 31.13 -20.66 7.42
N ALA A 80 32.36 -20.92 7.87
CA ALA A 80 32.64 -22.05 8.76
C ALA A 80 32.00 -21.85 10.15
N ALA A 81 32.07 -20.65 10.71
CA ALA A 81 31.45 -20.30 11.99
C ALA A 81 29.92 -20.43 11.94
N GLU A 82 29.27 -19.98 10.87
CA GLU A 82 27.81 -20.13 10.68
C GLU A 82 27.40 -21.60 10.56
N GLN A 83 28.16 -22.42 9.81
CA GLN A 83 27.89 -23.85 9.70
C GLN A 83 28.11 -24.61 11.01
N GLN A 84 29.07 -24.17 11.83
CA GLN A 84 29.30 -24.72 13.16
C GLN A 84 28.16 -24.36 14.11
N ALA A 85 27.77 -23.09 14.17
CA ALA A 85 26.64 -22.62 14.98
C ALA A 85 25.33 -23.32 14.61
N ARG A 86 25.07 -23.54 13.31
CA ARG A 86 23.90 -24.29 12.85
C ARG A 86 23.91 -25.75 13.31
N ARG A 87 25.07 -26.41 13.26
CA ARG A 87 25.21 -27.80 13.74
C ARG A 87 25.00 -27.92 15.25
N GLU A 88 25.44 -26.92 16.01
CA GLU A 88 25.23 -26.87 17.47
C GLU A 88 23.76 -26.70 17.82
N LEU A 89 23.03 -25.85 17.11
CA LEU A 89 21.58 -25.68 17.29
C LEU A 89 20.81 -26.96 16.93
N GLU A 90 21.12 -27.58 15.78
CA GLU A 90 20.50 -28.84 15.36
C GLU A 90 20.83 -30.01 16.32
N GLY A 91 22.00 -29.96 16.98
CA GLY A 91 22.39 -30.91 18.03
C GLY A 91 21.66 -30.67 19.36
N GLN A 92 21.42 -29.42 19.74
CA GLN A 92 20.66 -29.05 20.94
C GLN A 92 19.18 -29.45 20.85
N ASP A 93 18.55 -29.29 19.68
CA ASP A 93 17.17 -29.74 19.45
C ASP A 93 16.99 -31.27 19.57
N ARG A 94 18.06 -32.05 19.31
CA ARG A 94 18.04 -33.51 19.52
C ARG A 94 18.35 -33.93 20.96
N GLY A 95 18.90 -33.04 21.78
CA GLY A 95 19.19 -33.28 23.21
C GLY A 95 18.05 -32.91 24.16
N HIS A 96 17.06 -32.12 23.70
CA HIS A 96 15.90 -31.70 24.49
C HIS A 96 14.64 -32.54 24.26
N ALA A 97 14.71 -33.59 23.43
CA ALA A 97 13.64 -34.57 23.25
C ALA A 97 14.00 -35.90 23.93
N ALA A 98 14.01 -35.91 25.27
CA ALA A 98 14.05 -37.13 26.09
C ALA A 98 13.29 -36.91 27.41
#